data_AF-A0A3C0BYG3-F1
#
_entry.id   AF-A0A3C0BYG3-F1
#
_cell.length_a   1.000
_cell.length_b   1.000
_cell.length_c   1.000
_cell.angle_alpha   90.00
_cell.angle_beta   90.00
_cell.angle_gamma   90.00
#
_symmetry.space_group_name_H-M   'P 1'
#
loop_
_entity.id
_entity.type
_entity.pdbx_description
1 polymer ?
#
loop_
_entity_poly.entity_id
_entity_poly.type
_entity_poly.pdbx_seq_one_letter_code
_entity_poly.pdbx_strand_id
1 'polypeptide(L)'
;NIVSESFAEKMVECSTDYDHNVDEFTISGLHPIPCEKIKSPRLQEAKISYECELNQIVEIGDGKAGSGFVVIGTIILFHIDQGIMIDGKIDIEKLNPIGRLAGNWYTRPTNNFKIQRKIKPEN
;
A
#
# COMPACT_ATOMS: atom_id res chain seq x y z
N ASN A 1 -3.09 1.58 -2.30
CA ASN A 1 -2.45 0.62 -3.23
C ASN A 1 -1.38 -0.13 -2.45
N ILE A 2 -1.44 -1.47 -2.38
CA ILE A 2 -0.35 -2.29 -1.84
C ILE A 2 0.67 -2.54 -2.96
N VAL A 3 1.95 -2.33 -2.67
CA VAL A 3 3.02 -2.45 -3.67
C VAL A 3 3.49 -3.89 -3.78
N SER A 4 3.36 -4.44 -4.99
CA SER A 4 3.97 -5.71 -5.39
C SER A 4 5.34 -5.45 -5.99
N GLU A 5 6.24 -6.42 -5.87
CA GLU A 5 7.61 -6.32 -6.40
C GLU A 5 7.66 -5.91 -7.88
N SER A 6 6.71 -6.39 -8.69
CA SER A 6 6.65 -6.15 -10.14
C SER A 6 6.57 -4.66 -10.53
N PHE A 7 6.23 -3.76 -9.61
CA PHE A 7 6.22 -2.32 -9.86
C PHE A 7 6.90 -1.52 -8.75
N ALA A 8 7.78 -2.17 -7.99
CA ALA A 8 8.51 -1.55 -6.88
C ALA A 8 9.40 -0.39 -7.34
N GLU A 9 10.14 -0.56 -8.44
CA GLU A 9 11.03 0.48 -8.98
C GLU A 9 10.25 1.73 -9.38
N LYS A 10 9.11 1.57 -10.07
CA LYS A 10 8.19 2.67 -10.40
C LYS A 10 7.65 3.40 -9.18
N MET A 11 7.36 2.66 -8.10
CA MET A 11 6.96 3.29 -6.84
C MET A 11 8.11 4.12 -6.24
N VAL A 12 9.35 3.64 -6.31
CA VAL A 12 10.52 4.40 -5.85
C VAL A 12 10.78 5.63 -6.71
N GLU A 13 10.52 5.59 -8.03
CA GLU A 13 10.62 6.77 -8.89
C GLU A 13 9.71 7.91 -8.42
N CYS A 14 8.53 7.58 -7.85
CA CYS A 14 7.59 8.54 -7.28
C CYS A 14 8.09 9.20 -5.98
N SER A 15 9.14 8.69 -5.34
CA SER A 15 9.70 9.29 -4.11
C SER A 15 10.84 10.28 -4.36
N THR A 16 11.00 10.73 -5.60
CA THR A 16 12.00 11.74 -5.98
C THR A 16 11.49 13.13 -5.60
N ASP A 17 12.41 14.06 -5.32
CA ASP A 17 12.10 15.46 -5.00
C ASP A 17 11.67 16.26 -6.25
N TYR A 18 10.56 15.87 -6.88
CA TYR A 18 9.98 16.61 -8.00
C TYR A 18 9.34 17.93 -7.54
N ASP A 19 9.20 18.86 -8.47
CA ASP A 19 8.45 20.09 -8.24
C ASP A 19 6.95 19.79 -8.04
N HIS A 20 6.27 20.62 -7.24
CA HIS A 20 4.85 20.47 -6.85
C HIS A 20 3.83 20.34 -8.01
N ASN A 21 4.22 20.69 -9.23
CA ASN A 21 3.37 20.66 -10.42
C ASN A 21 3.66 19.44 -11.33
N VAL A 22 4.58 18.56 -10.95
CA VAL A 22 4.89 17.32 -11.67
C VAL A 22 3.91 16.23 -11.25
N ASP A 23 3.34 15.53 -12.23
CA ASP A 23 2.52 14.34 -12.00
C ASP A 23 3.41 13.09 -12.01
N GLU A 24 3.59 12.46 -10.85
CA GLU A 24 4.44 11.28 -10.69
C GLU A 24 3.92 10.06 -11.46
N PHE A 25 2.63 9.99 -11.82
CA PHE A 25 2.13 8.92 -12.69
C PHE A 25 2.77 9.01 -14.08
N THR A 26 2.94 10.22 -14.60
CA THR A 26 3.58 10.45 -15.91
C THR A 26 5.05 10.05 -15.88
N ILE A 27 5.75 10.33 -14.78
CA ILE A 27 7.18 10.01 -14.65
C ILE A 27 7.40 8.50 -14.45
N SER A 28 6.63 7.88 -13.57
CA SER A 28 6.79 6.46 -13.21
C SER A 28 6.18 5.49 -14.23
N GLY A 29 5.32 5.98 -15.13
CA GLY A 29 4.54 5.15 -16.04
C GLY A 29 3.60 4.19 -15.29
N LEU A 30 3.13 4.57 -14.11
CA LEU A 30 2.04 3.91 -13.39
C LEU A 30 0.70 4.39 -13.94
N HIS A 31 -0.31 3.51 -13.95
CA HIS A 31 -1.58 3.79 -14.60
C HIS A 31 -2.69 4.07 -13.58
N PRO A 32 -3.05 5.34 -13.34
CA PRO A 32 -4.17 5.68 -12.48
C PRO A 32 -5.49 5.26 -13.13
N ILE A 33 -6.35 4.62 -12.35
CA ILE A 33 -7.70 4.22 -12.76
C ILE A 33 -8.74 4.68 -11.72
N PRO A 34 -9.99 4.95 -12.14
CA PRO A 34 -11.02 5.46 -11.24
C PRO A 34 -11.33 4.52 -10.07
N CYS A 35 -11.66 5.14 -8.94
CA CYS A 35 -12.28 4.51 -7.78
C CYS A 35 -13.82 4.54 -7.90
N GLU A 36 -14.52 3.71 -7.12
CA GLU A 36 -15.98 3.59 -7.14
C GLU A 36 -16.69 4.54 -6.18
N LYS A 37 -16.07 4.83 -5.02
CA LYS A 37 -16.66 5.63 -3.93
C LYS A 37 -15.98 6.98 -3.73
N ILE A 38 -14.70 7.11 -4.10
CA ILE A 38 -13.93 8.35 -3.97
C ILE A 38 -13.42 8.89 -5.31
N LYS A 39 -13.05 10.17 -5.33
CA LYS A 39 -12.52 10.85 -6.53
C LYS A 39 -11.06 10.51 -6.84
N SER A 40 -10.25 10.26 -5.81
CA SER A 40 -8.82 9.96 -5.99
C SER A 40 -8.64 8.59 -6.67
N PRO A 41 -7.73 8.47 -7.64
CA PRO A 41 -7.55 7.22 -8.38
C PRO A 41 -6.84 6.15 -7.55
N ARG A 42 -7.02 4.89 -7.96
CA ARG A 42 -6.17 3.76 -7.57
C ARG A 42 -5.24 3.39 -8.72
N LEU A 43 -4.28 2.51 -8.49
CA LEU A 43 -3.36 2.03 -9.50
C LEU A 43 -3.85 0.74 -10.15
N GLN A 44 -3.71 0.64 -11.48
CA GLN A 44 -4.02 -0.58 -12.23
C GLN A 44 -3.08 -1.73 -11.86
N GLU A 45 -1.81 -1.43 -11.58
CA GLU A 45 -0.78 -2.41 -11.22
C GLU A 45 -1.00 -3.04 -9.84
N ALA A 46 -1.75 -2.36 -8.97
CA ALA A 46 -1.97 -2.80 -7.61
C ALA A 46 -3.04 -3.90 -7.54
N LYS A 47 -2.65 -5.08 -7.04
CA LYS A 47 -3.57 -6.21 -6.81
C LYS A 47 -4.48 -6.02 -5.59
N ILE A 48 -4.09 -5.12 -4.67
CA ILE A 48 -4.91 -4.69 -3.54
C ILE A 48 -4.88 -3.17 -3.47
N SER A 49 -6.05 -2.56 -3.42
CA SER A 49 -6.22 -1.13 -3.16
C SER A 49 -7.37 -0.87 -2.21
N TYR A 50 -7.25 0.22 -1.46
CA TYR A 50 -8.25 0.65 -0.49
C TYR A 50 -8.75 2.02 -0.92
N GLU A 51 -10.06 2.17 -0.94
CA GLU A 51 -10.69 3.49 -0.95
C GLU A 51 -10.91 3.91 0.49
N CYS A 52 -10.41 5.08 0.85
CA CYS A 52 -10.43 5.58 2.22
C CYS A 52 -11.10 6.96 2.28
N GLU A 53 -11.91 7.17 3.31
CA GLU A 53 -12.35 8.50 3.72
C GLU A 53 -11.44 9.03 4.83
N LEU A 54 -11.10 10.32 4.78
CA LEU A 54 -10.29 10.96 5.81
C LEU A 54 -11.06 11.00 7.13
N ASN A 55 -10.47 10.44 8.18
CA ASN A 55 -11.04 10.47 9.53
C ASN A 55 -10.39 11.57 10.37
N GLN A 56 -9.06 11.63 10.41
CA GLN A 56 -8.32 12.59 11.22
C GLN A 56 -6.92 12.84 10.66
N ILE A 57 -6.40 14.05 10.86
CA ILE A 57 -4.97 14.38 10.70
C ILE A 57 -4.45 14.81 12.06
N VAL A 58 -3.37 14.18 12.53
CA VAL A 58 -2.66 14.56 13.76
C VAL A 58 -1.29 15.10 13.38
N GLU A 59 -1.04 16.36 13.70
CA GLU A 59 0.27 16.98 13.50
C GLU A 59 1.26 16.50 14.57
N ILE A 60 2.49 16.20 14.16
CA ILE A 60 3.57 15.74 15.03
C ILE A 60 4.75 16.68 14.86
N GLY A 61 5.21 17.30 15.95
CA GLY A 61 6.36 18.21 15.96
C GLY A 61 5.96 19.69 15.87
N ASP A 62 6.91 20.53 15.45
CA ASP A 62 6.78 21.99 15.43
C ASP A 62 6.94 22.60 14.02
N GLY A 63 6.87 21.77 12.98
CA GLY A 63 7.03 22.18 11.58
C GLY A 63 8.48 22.27 11.11
N LYS A 64 9.47 21.94 11.96
CA LYS A 64 10.88 21.83 11.55
C LYS A 64 11.22 20.42 11.07
N ALA A 65 12.45 20.25 10.58
CA ALA A 65 12.98 18.95 10.17
C ALA A 65 12.76 17.88 11.26
N GLY A 66 12.17 16.75 10.86
CA GLY A 66 11.76 15.67 11.77
C GLY A 66 10.30 15.74 12.23
N SER A 67 9.56 16.79 11.87
CA SER A 67 8.10 16.85 12.04
C SER A 67 7.36 16.02 10.98
N GLY A 68 6.06 15.81 11.16
CA GLY A 68 5.23 15.11 10.19
C GLY A 68 3.76 15.08 10.58
N PHE A 69 2.99 14.25 9.87
CA PHE A 69 1.56 14.06 10.11
C PHE A 69 1.24 12.57 10.23
N VAL A 70 0.38 12.22 11.18
CA VAL A 70 -0.32 10.94 11.18
C VAL A 70 -1.67 11.14 10.52
N VAL A 71 -1.87 10.55 9.35
CA VAL A 71 -3.12 10.60 8.60
C VAL A 71 -3.91 9.32 8.85
N ILE A 72 -5.08 9.45 9.47
CA ILE A 72 -5.97 8.34 9.83
C ILE A 72 -7.15 8.35 8.87
N GLY A 73 -7.35 7.23 8.17
CA GLY A 73 -8.46 7.05 7.22
C GLY A 73 -9.27 5.80 7.52
N THR A 74 -10.55 5.82 7.16
CA THR A 74 -11.45 4.68 7.25
C THR A 74 -11.56 4.02 5.88
N ILE A 75 -11.27 2.72 5.79
CA ILE A 75 -11.46 1.95 4.56
C ILE A 75 -12.96 1.80 4.31
N ILE A 76 -13.44 2.29 3.17
CA ILE A 76 -14.84 2.19 2.76
C ILE A 76 -15.07 1.20 1.60
N LEU A 77 -14.01 0.84 0.86
CA LEU A 77 -14.06 -0.21 -0.15
C LEU A 77 -12.69 -0.87 -0.35
N PHE A 78 -12.70 -2.19 -0.50
CA PHE A 78 -11.54 -2.99 -0.89
C PHE A 78 -11.63 -3.35 -2.36
N HIS A 79 -10.56 -3.11 -3.10
CA HIS A 79 -10.32 -3.67 -4.44
C HIS A 79 -9.30 -4.78 -4.30
N ILE A 80 -9.69 -6.02 -4.61
CA ILE A 80 -8.82 -7.19 -4.49
C ILE A 80 -8.91 -8.02 -5.77
N ASP A 81 -7.77 -8.22 -6.41
CA ASP A 81 -7.62 -9.15 -7.53
C ASP A 81 -8.00 -10.58 -7.08
N GLN A 82 -8.96 -11.19 -7.75
CA GLN A 82 -9.41 -12.54 -7.40
C GLN A 82 -8.32 -13.60 -7.61
N GLY A 83 -7.33 -13.33 -8.49
CA GLY A 83 -6.20 -14.22 -8.73
C GLY A 83 -5.31 -14.44 -7.50
N ILE A 84 -5.32 -13.53 -6.54
CA ILE A 84 -4.56 -13.62 -5.28
C ILE A 84 -5.39 -14.10 -4.08
N MET A 85 -6.63 -14.51 -4.29
CA MET A 85 -7.48 -15.03 -3.22
C MET A 85 -7.39 -16.56 -3.15
N ILE A 86 -7.27 -17.10 -1.94
CA ILE A 86 -7.36 -18.53 -1.62
C ILE A 86 -8.13 -18.70 -0.31
N ASP A 87 -9.25 -19.43 -0.35
CA ASP A 87 -10.11 -19.70 0.82
C ASP A 87 -10.49 -18.44 1.63
N GLY A 88 -10.84 -17.36 0.93
CA GLY A 88 -11.20 -16.08 1.53
C GLY A 88 -10.02 -15.31 2.15
N LYS A 89 -8.78 -15.72 1.88
CA LYS A 89 -7.55 -15.09 2.36
C LYS A 89 -6.67 -14.67 1.19
N ILE A 90 -5.78 -13.73 1.46
CA ILE A 90 -4.75 -13.33 0.50
C ILE A 90 -3.64 -14.38 0.45
N ASP A 91 -3.36 -14.86 -0.75
CA ASP A 91 -2.17 -15.60 -1.10
C ASP A 91 -0.99 -14.62 -1.23
N ILE A 92 -0.14 -14.58 -0.21
CA ILE A 92 0.98 -13.64 -0.15
C ILE A 92 2.02 -13.88 -1.23
N GLU A 93 2.21 -15.12 -1.68
CA GLU A 93 3.14 -15.46 -2.76
C GLU A 93 2.66 -14.88 -4.07
N LYS A 94 1.35 -14.96 -4.34
CA LYS A 94 0.76 -14.35 -5.53
C LYS A 94 0.65 -12.83 -5.46
N LEU A 95 0.47 -12.27 -4.26
CA LEU A 95 0.55 -10.82 -4.06
C LEU A 95 1.97 -10.31 -4.29
N ASN A 96 2.98 -11.08 -3.86
CA ASN A 96 4.41 -10.72 -3.84
C ASN A 96 4.66 -9.27 -3.37
N PRO A 97 4.22 -8.90 -2.14
CA PRO A 97 4.39 -7.55 -1.63
C PRO A 97 5.85 -7.28 -1.27
N ILE A 98 6.24 -6.01 -1.12
CA ILE A 98 7.56 -5.62 -0.60
C ILE A 98 7.46 -4.99 0.79
N GLY A 99 8.51 -5.14 1.59
CA GLY A 99 8.70 -4.39 2.83
C GLY A 99 9.85 -3.38 2.69
N ARG A 100 9.74 -2.22 3.34
CA ARG A 100 10.83 -1.21 3.40
C ARG A 100 11.76 -1.51 4.58
N LEU A 101 13.07 -1.44 4.33
CA LEU A 101 14.13 -1.50 5.35
C LEU A 101 14.94 -0.19 5.38
N ALA A 102 16.02 -0.17 6.18
CA ALA A 102 16.91 0.98 6.28
C ALA A 102 17.60 1.32 4.95
N GLY A 103 17.81 2.61 4.71
CA GLY A 103 18.42 3.10 3.46
C GLY A 103 17.58 2.72 2.24
N ASN A 104 18.25 2.20 1.21
CA ASN A 104 17.64 1.78 -0.06
C ASN A 104 17.24 0.30 -0.08
N TRP A 105 17.29 -0.38 1.06
CA TRP A 105 16.99 -1.80 1.12
C TRP A 105 15.48 -2.05 1.21
N TYR A 106 15.05 -3.05 0.46
CA TYR A 106 13.71 -3.63 0.51
C TYR A 106 13.81 -5.13 0.80
N THR A 107 12.73 -5.70 1.33
CA THR A 107 12.65 -7.12 1.62
C THR A 107 11.46 -7.76 0.92
N ARG A 108 11.61 -9.04 0.58
CA ARG A 108 10.52 -9.91 0.13
C ARG A 108 10.01 -10.70 1.34
N PRO A 109 8.77 -10.48 1.80
CA PRO A 109 8.17 -11.21 2.91
C PRO A 109 7.56 -12.54 2.42
N THR A 110 8.30 -13.31 1.63
CA THR A 110 7.90 -14.63 1.08
C THR A 110 8.64 -15.80 1.71
N ASN A 111 9.75 -15.55 2.43
CA ASN A 111 10.40 -16.58 3.24
C ASN A 111 9.66 -16.78 4.57
N ASN A 112 8.54 -17.48 4.50
CA ASN A 112 7.51 -17.48 5.54
C ASN A 112 7.37 -18.86 6.19
N PHE A 113 7.00 -18.89 7.47
CA PHE A 113 6.54 -20.10 8.15
C PHE A 113 5.22 -19.81 8.88
N LYS A 114 4.35 -20.81 8.97
CA LYS A 114 3.00 -20.64 9.50
C LYS A 114 2.93 -21.11 10.94
N ILE A 115 2.62 -20.20 11.86
CA ILE A 115 2.20 -20.54 13.22
C ILE A 115 0.69 -20.37 13.31
N GLN A 116 -0.04 -21.43 13.67
CA GLN A 116 -1.47 -21.33 13.93
C GLN A 116 -1.74 -20.99 15.39
N ARG A 117 -2.47 -19.89 15.62
CA ARG A 117 -2.95 -19.54 16.96
C ARG A 117 -3.94 -20.60 17.42
N LYS A 118 -3.67 -21.24 18.56
CA LYS A 118 -4.65 -22.13 19.22
C LYS A 118 -5.84 -21.28 19.65
N ILE A 119 -7.03 -21.62 19.14
CA ILE A 119 -8.29 -21.09 19.68
C ILE A 119 -8.57 -21.87 20.96
N LYS A 120 -9.10 -21.20 21.99
CA LYS A 120 -9.50 -21.87 23.24
C LYS A 120 -10.45 -23.02 22.88
N PRO A 121 -10.19 -24.27 23.30
CA PRO A 121 -11.12 -25.36 23.09
C PRO A 121 -12.49 -24.99 23.66
N GLU A 122 -13.55 -25.33 22.95
CA GLU A 122 -14.88 -25.40 23.56
C GLU A 122 -14.81 -26.51 24.61
N ASN A 123 -15.24 -26.21 25.84
CA ASN A 123 -15.28 -27.17 26.94
C ASN A 123 -16.21 -28.34 26.61
#